data_AF-A0A1W1HX65-F1
#
_entry.id   AF-A0A1W1HX65-F1
#
_cell.length_a   1.000
_cell.length_b   1.000
_cell.length_c   1.000
_cell.angle_alpha   90.00
_cell.angle_beta   90.00
_cell.angle_gamma   90.00
#
_symmetry.space_group_name_H-M   'P 1'
#
loop_
_entity.id
_entity.type
_entity.pdbx_description
1 polymer ?
#
loop_
_entity_poly.entity_id
_entity_poly.type
_entity_poly.pdbx_seq_one_letter_code
_entity_poly.pdbx_strand_id
1 'polypeptide(L)'
;MDAEPVNQVVELQLTYRYIKDHPWTVQAINGFLSAYFMEKPGFSVQRHFDDLESGMHVWLCEVPSNMKITVLLRRLQADIPPCRHIQPATESSARAQYVIDSPE
;
A
#
# COMPACT_ATOMS: atom_id res chain seq x y z
N MET A 1 -25.85 -17.29 -9.50
CA MET A 1 -24.38 -17.35 -9.41
C MET A 1 -23.94 -15.98 -8.98
N ASP A 2 -23.81 -15.80 -7.68
CA ASP A 2 -23.26 -14.61 -7.05
C ASP A 2 -21.90 -14.35 -7.68
N ALA A 3 -21.79 -13.25 -8.44
CA ALA A 3 -20.51 -12.81 -8.96
C ALA A 3 -19.63 -12.54 -7.74
N GLU A 4 -18.65 -13.41 -7.51
CA GLU A 4 -17.63 -13.16 -6.49
C GLU A 4 -17.10 -11.74 -6.73
N PRO A 5 -17.05 -10.88 -5.71
CA PRO A 5 -16.56 -9.53 -5.90
C PRO A 5 -15.17 -9.63 -6.49
N VAL A 6 -14.99 -9.12 -7.71
CA VAL A 6 -13.68 -9.10 -8.34
C VAL A 6 -12.80 -8.25 -7.43
N ASN A 7 -11.87 -8.92 -6.75
CA ASN A 7 -10.86 -8.22 -6.00
C ASN A 7 -9.88 -7.61 -6.99
N GLN A 8 -9.48 -6.37 -6.71
CA GLN A 8 -8.47 -5.67 -7.49
C GLN A 8 -7.13 -5.76 -6.77
N VAL A 9 -6.06 -5.87 -7.54
CA VAL A 9 -4.69 -5.81 -7.00
C VAL A 9 -4.20 -4.38 -7.11
N VAL A 10 -3.80 -3.81 -5.98
CA VAL A 10 -3.21 -2.49 -5.87
C VAL A 10 -1.79 -2.59 -5.32
N GLU A 11 -0.95 -1.63 -5.68
CA GLU A 11 0.44 -1.58 -5.24
C GLU A 11 0.60 -0.45 -4.23
N LEU A 12 1.05 -0.79 -3.02
CA LEU A 12 1.52 0.18 -2.06
C LEU A 12 3.04 0.19 -2.13
N GLN A 13 3.64 1.36 -2.32
CA GLN A 13 5.07 1.51 -2.48
C GLN A 13 5.61 2.50 -1.45
N LEU A 14 6.82 2.26 -0.98
CA LEU A 14 7.52 3.15 -0.06
C LEU A 14 8.87 3.54 -0.68
N THR A 15 9.13 4.84 -0.77
CA THR A 15 10.35 5.33 -1.42
C THR A 15 11.59 5.07 -0.57
N TYR A 16 12.72 4.85 -1.24
CA TYR A 16 14.02 4.68 -0.59
C TYR A 16 14.37 5.85 0.34
N ARG A 17 14.09 7.10 -0.07
CA ARG A 17 14.38 8.30 0.73
C ARG A 17 13.64 8.28 2.06
N TYR A 18 12.35 7.93 2.05
CA TYR A 18 11.54 7.88 3.26
C TYR A 18 12.03 6.78 4.21
N ILE A 19 12.39 5.61 3.67
CA ILE A 19 12.95 4.50 4.45
C ILE A 19 14.29 4.87 5.07
N LYS A 20 15.14 5.58 4.31
CA LYS A 20 16.45 6.02 4.81
C LYS A 20 16.31 6.93 6.04
N ASP A 21 15.30 7.80 6.06
CA ASP A 21 15.03 8.68 7.21
C ASP A 21 14.28 7.94 8.34
N HIS A 22 13.43 6.98 7.98
CA HIS A 22 12.55 6.28 8.90
C HIS A 22 12.54 4.75 8.64
N PRO A 23 13.63 4.02 8.92
CA PRO A 23 13.78 2.62 8.50
C PRO A 23 12.77 1.67 9.17
N TRP A 24 12.26 2.04 10.34
CA TRP A 24 11.26 1.27 11.08
C TRP A 24 9.88 1.24 10.38
N THR A 25 9.62 2.14 9.44
CA THR A 25 8.32 2.28 8.77
C THR A 25 7.94 1.06 7.94
N VAL A 26 8.91 0.35 7.36
CA VAL A 26 8.67 -0.92 6.66
C VAL A 26 8.03 -1.95 7.59
N GLN A 27 8.53 -2.06 8.82
CA GLN A 27 7.97 -2.98 9.82
C GLN A 27 6.60 -2.50 10.31
N ALA A 28 6.43 -1.19 10.53
CA ALA A 28 5.14 -0.62 10.93
C ALA A 28 4.06 -0.86 9.87
N ILE A 29 4.36 -0.64 8.59
CA ILE A 29 3.43 -0.91 7.47
C ILE A 29 3.09 -2.40 7.43
N ASN A 30 4.07 -3.30 7.54
CA ASN A 30 3.79 -4.75 7.58
C ASN A 30 2.86 -5.13 8.74
N GLY A 31 3.09 -4.59 9.94
CA GLY A 31 2.23 -4.82 11.10
C GLY A 31 0.82 -4.26 10.88
N PHE A 32 0.72 -3.04 10.35
CA PHE A 32 -0.54 -2.38 10.03
C PHE A 32 -1.37 -3.19 9.01
N LEU A 33 -0.77 -3.62 7.89
CA LEU A 33 -1.47 -4.40 6.86
C LEU A 33 -1.92 -5.76 7.39
N SER A 34 -1.13 -6.38 8.27
CA SER A 34 -1.49 -7.63 8.95
C SER A 34 -2.66 -7.44 9.91
N ALA A 35 -2.70 -6.34 10.65
CA ALA A 35 -3.85 -5.99 11.49
C ALA A 35 -5.09 -5.70 10.64
N TYR A 36 -4.92 -4.96 9.54
CA TYR A 36 -6.01 -4.61 8.63
C TYR A 36 -6.62 -5.84 7.95
N PHE A 37 -5.82 -6.85 7.61
CA PHE A 37 -6.29 -8.16 7.14
C PHE A 37 -7.25 -8.83 8.13
N MET A 38 -6.94 -8.77 9.43
CA MET A 38 -7.83 -9.33 10.46
C MET A 38 -9.12 -8.51 10.63
N GLU A 39 -9.08 -7.20 10.39
CA GLU A 39 -10.23 -6.30 10.51
C GLU A 39 -11.18 -6.33 9.30
N LYS A 40 -10.66 -6.57 8.08
CA LYS A 40 -11.40 -6.43 6.83
C LYS A 40 -11.39 -7.72 6.01
N PRO A 41 -12.46 -8.53 6.08
CA PRO A 41 -12.59 -9.69 5.20
C PRO A 41 -12.58 -9.23 3.74
N GLY A 42 -11.71 -9.85 2.93
CA GLY A 42 -11.50 -9.51 1.52
C GLY A 42 -10.31 -8.60 1.24
N PHE A 43 -9.67 -8.02 2.27
CA PHE A 43 -8.32 -7.48 2.12
C PHE A 43 -7.31 -8.62 2.27
N SER A 44 -6.24 -8.64 1.47
CA SER A 44 -5.07 -9.48 1.72
C SER A 44 -3.80 -8.88 1.12
N VAL A 45 -2.64 -9.26 1.66
CA VAL A 45 -1.35 -8.95 1.04
C VAL A 45 -0.90 -10.18 0.27
N GLN A 46 -0.87 -10.09 -1.07
CA GLN A 46 -0.39 -11.17 -1.93
C GLN A 46 1.13 -11.31 -1.83
N ARG A 47 1.84 -10.17 -1.82
CA ARG A 47 3.30 -10.16 -1.83
C ARG A 47 3.86 -8.90 -1.19
N HIS A 48 4.98 -9.05 -0.51
CA HIS A 48 5.86 -7.95 -0.11
C HIS A 48 7.25 -8.26 -0.66
N PHE A 49 7.88 -7.29 -1.33
CA PHE A 49 9.23 -7.43 -1.88
C PHE A 49 9.93 -6.08 -2.03
N ASP A 50 11.25 -6.13 -2.06
CA ASP A 50 12.12 -5.00 -2.39
C ASP A 50 12.31 -4.95 -3.91
N ASP A 51 11.86 -3.86 -4.53
CA ASP A 51 12.15 -3.57 -5.93
C ASP A 51 13.58 -3.05 -6.04
N LEU A 52 14.49 -3.91 -6.49
CA LEU A 52 15.92 -3.60 -6.56
C LEU A 52 16.25 -2.53 -7.61
N GLU A 53 15.40 -2.37 -8.63
CA GLU A 53 15.59 -1.39 -9.70
C GLU A 53 15.27 0.03 -9.21
N SER A 54 14.19 0.20 -8.47
CA SER A 54 13.74 1.50 -7.94
C SER A 54 14.18 1.77 -6.50
N GLY A 55 14.68 0.75 -5.80
CA GLY A 55 15.00 0.79 -4.36
C GLY A 55 13.77 0.91 -3.46
N MET A 56 12.58 0.59 -3.98
CA MET A 56 11.30 0.77 -3.28
C MET A 56 10.87 -0.51 -2.57
N HIS A 57 10.22 -0.39 -1.42
CA HIS A 57 9.48 -1.52 -0.86
C HIS A 57 8.08 -1.55 -1.42
N VAL A 58 7.65 -2.70 -1.91
CA VAL A 58 6.38 -2.87 -2.61
C VAL A 58 5.54 -3.93 -1.92
N TRP A 59 4.29 -3.56 -1.60
CA TRP A 59 3.24 -4.48 -1.15
C TRP A 59 2.16 -4.58 -2.22
N LEU A 60 1.97 -5.78 -2.76
CA LEU A 60 0.83 -6.12 -3.60
C LEU A 60 -0.34 -6.48 -2.69
N CYS A 61 -1.32 -5.59 -2.63
CA CYS A 61 -2.51 -5.77 -1.82
C CYS A 61 -3.68 -6.14 -2.72
N GLU A 62 -4.35 -7.24 -2.41
CA GLU A 62 -5.63 -7.58 -2.99
C GLU A 62 -6.73 -6.96 -2.13
N VAL A 63 -7.59 -6.15 -2.75
CA VAL A 63 -8.66 -5.42 -2.06
C VAL A 63 -9.98 -5.55 -2.81
N PRO A 64 -11.13 -5.53 -2.12
CA PRO A 64 -12.40 -5.61 -2.81
C PRO A 64 -12.66 -4.30 -3.58
N SER A 65 -13.36 -4.41 -4.73
CA SER A 65 -13.64 -3.26 -5.61
C SER A 65 -14.36 -2.09 -4.93
N ASN A 66 -15.10 -2.35 -3.84
CA ASN A 66 -15.82 -1.33 -3.07
C ASN A 66 -14.97 -0.67 -1.96
N MET A 67 -13.74 -1.15 -1.71
CA MET A 67 -12.90 -0.65 -0.62
C MET A 67 -12.25 0.68 -1.00
N LYS A 68 -12.31 1.64 -0.07
CA LYS A 68 -11.66 2.93 -0.22
C LYS A 68 -10.22 2.86 0.28
N ILE A 69 -9.25 2.60 -0.62
CA ILE A 69 -7.82 2.60 -0.28
C ILE A 69 -7.37 3.91 0.38
N THR A 70 -7.93 5.05 -0.01
CA THR A 70 -7.60 6.35 0.60
C THR A 70 -7.92 6.44 2.10
N VAL A 71 -8.80 5.58 2.62
CA VAL A 71 -9.07 5.46 4.07
C VAL A 71 -7.98 4.63 4.75
N LEU A 72 -7.57 3.53 4.12
CA LEU A 72 -6.44 2.71 4.59
C LEU A 72 -5.17 3.56 4.68
N LEU A 73 -4.86 4.29 3.61
CA LEU A 73 -3.69 5.18 3.54
C LEU A 73 -3.72 6.26 4.64
N ARG A 74 -4.89 6.85 4.90
CA ARG A 74 -5.04 7.85 5.98
C ARG A 74 -4.84 7.25 7.37
N ARG A 75 -5.34 6.03 7.61
CA ARG A 75 -5.08 5.32 8.88
C ARG A 75 -3.59 5.04 9.02
N LEU A 76 -2.97 4.50 7.98
CA LEU A 76 -1.54 4.22 7.96
C LEU A 76 -0.70 5.47 8.26
N GLN A 77 -1.06 6.62 7.66
CA GLN A 77 -0.43 7.92 7.93
C GLN A 77 -0.45 8.35 9.40
N ALA A 78 -1.43 7.89 10.19
CA ALA A 78 -1.49 8.20 11.62
C ALA A 78 -0.53 7.34 12.45
N ASP A 79 -0.10 6.19 11.91
CA ASP A 79 0.78 5.21 12.57
C ASP A 79 2.27 5.37 12.17
N ILE A 80 2.58 6.15 11.13
CA ILE A 80 3.95 6.38 10.62
C ILE A 80 4.32 7.88 10.62
N PRO A 81 5.60 8.25 10.45
CA PRO A 81 6.02 9.64 10.36
C PRO A 81 5.31 10.39 9.23
N PRO A 82 5.24 11.74 9.29
CA PRO A 82 4.63 12.54 8.25
C PRO A 82 5.10 12.10 6.86
N CYS A 83 4.17 11.84 5.96
CA CYS A 83 4.45 11.37 4.61
C CYS A 83 3.47 11.97 3.60
N ARG A 84 3.90 12.04 2.34
CA ARG A 84 3.05 12.40 1.21
C ARG A 84 2.63 11.14 0.46
N HIS A 85 1.38 11.12 0.01
CA HIS A 85 0.91 10.09 -0.91
C HIS A 85 0.91 10.63 -2.33
N ILE A 86 1.54 9.88 -3.23
CA ILE A 86 1.58 10.16 -4.66
C ILE A 86 0.85 9.01 -5.35
N GLN A 87 -0.16 9.33 -6.13
CA GLN A 87 -0.80 8.37 -7.02
C GLN A 87 -0.31 8.67 -8.44
N PRO A 88 0.68 7.92 -8.96
CA PRO A 88 1.15 8.14 -10.33
C PRO A 88 0.00 7.92 -11.30
N ALA A 89 -0.05 8.73 -12.35
CA ALA A 89 -1.01 8.56 -13.44
C ALA A 89 -0.77 7.19 -14.08
N THR A 90 -1.60 6.23 -13.69
CA THR A 90 -1.48 4.86 -14.15
C THR A 90 -2.21 4.79 -15.50
N GLU A 91 -1.56 4.23 -16.53
CA GLU A 91 -2.25 3.95 -17.80
C GLU A 91 -3.44 3.02 -17.55
N SER A 92 -4.52 3.13 -18.33
CA SER A 92 -5.82 2.49 -18.08
C SER A 92 -5.84 0.96 -17.93
N SER A 93 -4.70 0.28 -18.15
CA SER A 93 -4.52 -1.17 -17.99
C SER A 93 -3.53 -1.57 -16.89
N ALA A 94 -2.87 -0.62 -16.23
CA ALA A 94 -1.93 -0.89 -15.15
C ALA A 94 -2.62 -0.83 -13.78
N ARG A 95 -2.08 -1.56 -12.80
CA ARG A 95 -2.62 -1.68 -11.43
C ARG A 95 -2.54 -0.34 -10.72
N ALA A 96 -3.52 -0.01 -9.89
CA ALA A 96 -3.48 1.25 -9.13
C ALA A 96 -2.29 1.25 -8.17
N GLN A 97 -1.42 2.25 -8.31
CA GLN A 97 -0.22 2.42 -7.48
C GLN A 97 -0.39 3.57 -6.50
N TYR A 98 0.09 3.37 -5.28
CA TYR A 98 0.06 4.35 -4.20
C TYR A 98 1.46 4.42 -3.59
N VAL A 99 2.14 5.54 -3.79
CA VAL A 99 3.51 5.76 -3.34
C VAL A 99 3.50 6.61 -2.09
N ILE A 100 4.12 6.13 -1.02
CA ILE A 100 4.39 6.85 0.22
C ILE A 100 5.81 7.42 0.12
N ASP A 101 5.92 8.73 0.22
CA ASP A 101 7.18 9.47 0.13
C ASP A 101 7.36 10.46 1.28
N SER A 102 8.58 10.94 1.48
CA SER A 102 8.86 12.03 2.43
C SER A 102 8.06 13.29 2.06
N PRO A 103 7.57 14.06 3.06
CA PRO A 103 7.08 15.40 2.81
C PRO A 103 8.25 16.26 2.33
N GLU A 104 7.97 17.22 1.44
CA GLU A 104 9.00 18.11 0.88
C GLU A 104 9.75 18.92 1.93
#